data_AF-A0A1Q9ERD9-F1
#
_entry.id   AF-A0A1Q9ERD9-F1
#
_cell.length_a   1.000
_cell.length_b   1.000
_cell.length_c   1.000
_cell.angle_alpha   90.00
_cell.angle_beta   90.00
_cell.angle_gamma   90.00
#
_symmetry.space_group_name_H-M   'P 1'
#
loop_
_entity.id
_entity.type
_entity.pdbx_description
1 polymer ?
#
loop_
_entity_poly.entity_id
_entity_poly.type
_entity_poly.pdbx_seq_one_letter_code
_entity_poly.pdbx_strand_id
1 'polypeptide(L)'
;MGFRCASASDGSDDSTAVVHLFGAQSFAAEETFDTKIGCAKCLPLEDKHQTVNDLASEVVSLRQNLAAVSSSMDGLQQKVISAIQLRGGHGQ
;
A
#
# COMPACT_ATOMS: atom_id res chain seq x y z
N MET A 1 -1.40 -15.38 -0.32
CA MET A 1 -2.13 -16.09 0.75
C MET A 1 -1.16 -16.99 1.49
N GLY A 2 -1.37 -17.21 2.78
CA GLY A 2 -0.44 -17.99 3.58
C GLY A 2 -0.79 -17.91 5.06
N PHE A 3 0.03 -18.55 5.89
CA PHE A 3 -0.12 -18.52 7.34
C PHE A 3 1.25 -18.63 8.01
N ARG A 4 1.32 -18.18 9.26
CA ARG A 4 2.45 -18.44 10.16
C ARG A 4 2.17 -19.71 10.96
N CYS A 5 3.15 -20.59 11.07
CA CYS A 5 3.07 -21.75 11.93
C CYS A 5 3.86 -21.51 13.22
N ALA A 6 3.16 -21.52 14.37
CA ALA A 6 3.79 -21.54 15.68
C ALA A 6 3.98 -23.00 16.12
N SER A 7 5.24 -23.41 16.32
CA SER A 7 5.54 -24.69 16.97
C SER A 7 5.16 -24.60 18.46
N ALA A 8 4.74 -25.72 19.06
CA ALA A 8 4.15 -25.80 20.40
C ALA A 8 5.14 -25.56 21.57
N SER A 9 6.21 -24.79 21.36
CA SER A 9 7.18 -24.43 22.40
C SER A 9 7.10 -22.94 22.70
N ASP A 10 6.25 -22.65 23.67
CA ASP A 10 6.34 -21.60 24.69
C ASP A 10 6.33 -20.13 24.22
N GLY A 11 5.51 -19.32 24.91
CA GLY A 11 5.24 -17.91 24.62
C GLY A 11 6.43 -16.97 24.87
N SER A 12 7.53 -17.16 24.15
CA SER A 12 8.61 -16.19 24.02
C SER A 12 8.50 -15.46 22.68
N ASP A 13 8.43 -14.13 22.77
CA ASP A 13 8.18 -13.15 21.70
C ASP A 13 9.24 -13.08 20.59
N ASP A 14 10.13 -14.07 20.50
CA ASP A 14 11.15 -14.20 19.44
C ASP A 14 11.47 -15.69 19.21
N SER A 15 10.52 -16.45 18.66
CA SER A 15 10.63 -17.91 18.49
C SER A 15 10.12 -18.39 17.12
N THR A 16 11.06 -18.56 16.17
CA THR A 16 11.04 -19.39 14.94
C THR A 16 9.69 -19.73 14.26
N ALA A 17 8.75 -18.80 14.18
CA ALA A 17 7.52 -19.01 13.44
C ALA A 17 7.82 -19.10 11.95
N VAL A 18 7.51 -20.24 11.33
CA VAL A 18 7.74 -20.46 9.90
C VAL A 18 6.58 -19.87 9.11
N VAL A 19 6.89 -19.08 8.09
CA VAL A 19 5.90 -18.50 7.17
C VAL A 19 5.69 -19.47 6.00
N HIS A 20 4.46 -19.93 5.81
CA HIS A 20 4.06 -20.73 4.65
C HIS A 20 3.29 -19.85 3.67
N LEU A 21 3.89 -19.55 2.52
CA LEU A 21 3.29 -18.76 1.45
C LEU A 21 2.86 -19.64 0.29
N PHE A 22 1.69 -19.38 -0.24
CA PHE A 22 1.20 -19.97 -1.49
C PHE A 22 1.24 -18.92 -2.60
N GLY A 23 1.64 -19.33 -3.81
CA GLY A 23 1.85 -18.45 -4.94
C GLY A 23 0.59 -17.66 -5.33
N ALA A 24 0.77 -16.45 -5.86
CA ALA A 24 -0.33 -15.65 -6.38
C ALA A 24 -1.01 -16.38 -7.55
N GLN A 25 -2.35 -16.42 -7.56
CA GLN A 25 -3.14 -17.14 -8.57
C GLN A 25 -2.80 -18.64 -8.69
N SER A 26 -2.18 -19.23 -7.66
CA SER A 26 -1.80 -20.65 -7.67
C SER A 26 -2.96 -21.60 -7.37
N PHE A 27 -4.15 -21.08 -7.09
CA PHE A 27 -5.37 -21.84 -6.88
C PHE A 27 -6.49 -21.30 -7.77
N ALA A 28 -7.43 -22.17 -8.14
CA ALA A 28 -8.67 -21.74 -8.79
C ALA A 28 -9.51 -20.83 -7.87
N ALA A 29 -10.53 -20.18 -8.43
CA ALA A 29 -11.42 -19.29 -7.67
C ALA A 29 -12.12 -20.00 -6.49
N GLU A 30 -12.38 -21.31 -6.64
CA GLU A 30 -12.82 -22.20 -5.57
C GLU A 30 -12.05 -23.52 -5.70
N GLU A 31 -11.27 -23.89 -4.68
CA GLU A 31 -10.49 -25.12 -4.64
C GLU A 31 -10.28 -25.56 -3.18
N THR A 32 -10.40 -26.86 -2.90
CA THR A 32 -10.03 -27.44 -1.60
C THR A 32 -8.66 -28.10 -1.71
N PHE A 33 -7.70 -27.61 -0.93
CA PHE A 33 -6.32 -28.12 -0.92
C PHE A 33 -5.89 -28.50 0.50
N ASP A 34 -5.45 -29.74 0.69
CA ASP A 34 -4.84 -30.20 1.94
C ASP A 34 -3.32 -29.97 1.88
N THR A 35 -2.85 -29.02 2.67
CA THR A 35 -1.44 -28.61 2.66
C THR A 35 -0.49 -29.67 3.19
N LYS A 36 -0.98 -30.68 3.92
CA LYS A 36 -0.19 -31.68 4.68
C LYS A 36 0.84 -31.06 5.65
N ILE A 37 0.75 -29.77 5.95
CA ILE A 37 1.65 -29.08 6.88
C ILE A 37 1.19 -29.38 8.30
N GLY A 38 2.00 -30.12 9.05
CA GLY A 38 1.78 -30.38 10.47
C GLY A 38 2.05 -29.14 11.31
N CYS A 39 0.99 -28.40 11.66
CA CYS A 39 1.10 -27.18 12.44
C CYS A 39 0.19 -27.22 13.68
N ALA A 40 0.76 -26.99 14.87
CA ALA A 40 0.00 -26.96 16.11
C ALA A 40 -0.94 -25.76 16.20
N LYS A 41 -0.49 -24.59 15.70
CA LYS A 41 -1.30 -23.38 15.63
C LYS A 41 -0.98 -22.58 14.37
N CYS A 42 -1.95 -22.53 13.46
CA CYS A 42 -1.91 -21.67 12.29
C CYS A 42 -2.35 -20.26 12.71
N LEU A 43 -1.44 -19.31 12.61
CA LEU A 43 -1.69 -17.91 12.85
C LEU A 43 -1.85 -17.20 11.49
N PRO A 44 -2.71 -16.18 11.40
CA PRO A 44 -2.71 -15.32 10.22
C PRO A 44 -1.30 -14.77 10.02
N LEU A 45 -0.95 -14.49 8.75
CA LEU A 45 0.18 -13.60 8.51
C LEU A 45 -0.10 -12.30 9.26
N GLU A 46 0.94 -11.62 9.74
CA GLU A 46 0.76 -10.27 10.26
C GLU A 46 0.41 -9.38 9.07
N ASP A 47 -0.84 -9.44 8.64
CA ASP A 47 -1.48 -8.36 7.94
C ASP A 47 -1.29 -7.18 8.88
N LYS A 48 -0.53 -6.18 8.42
CA LYS A 48 -0.70 -4.85 8.95
C LYS A 48 -2.16 -4.53 8.71
N HIS A 49 -3.02 -4.83 9.69
CA HIS A 49 -4.38 -4.36 9.67
C HIS A 49 -4.21 -2.84 9.73
N GLN A 50 -4.32 -2.19 8.57
CA GLN A 50 -4.43 -0.75 8.54
C GLN A 50 -5.64 -0.43 9.41
N THR A 51 -5.38 0.21 10.53
CA THR A 51 -6.46 0.71 11.36
C THR A 51 -7.15 1.85 10.61
N VAL A 52 -8.35 2.21 11.05
CA VAL A 52 -9.04 3.38 10.52
C VAL A 52 -8.17 4.65 10.67
N ASN A 53 -7.30 4.71 11.69
CA ASN A 53 -6.37 5.82 11.88
C ASN A 53 -5.22 5.83 10.86
N ASP A 54 -4.70 4.66 10.47
CA ASP A 54 -3.67 4.56 9.42
C ASP A 54 -4.26 5.04 8.09
N LEU A 55 -5.46 4.58 7.76
CA LEU A 55 -6.17 5.01 6.56
C LEU A 55 -6.51 6.51 6.59
N ALA A 56 -6.94 7.03 7.74
CA ALA A 56 -7.21 8.45 7.90
C ALA A 56 -5.96 9.31 7.66
N SER A 57 -4.81 8.87 8.18
CA SER A 57 -3.52 9.55 7.96
C SER A 57 -3.14 9.55 6.50
N GLU A 58 -3.31 8.42 5.81
CA GLU A 58 -3.02 8.30 4.37
C GLU A 58 -3.94 9.20 3.53
N VAL A 59 -5.22 9.32 3.89
CA VAL A 59 -6.17 10.26 3.24
C VAL A 59 -5.79 11.72 3.48
N VAL A 60 -5.26 12.07 4.66
CA VAL A 60 -4.77 13.43 4.94
C VAL A 60 -3.56 13.76 4.08
N SER A 61 -2.57 12.88 4.00
CA SER A 61 -1.42 13.03 3.09
C SER A 61 -1.85 13.09 1.63
N LEU A 62 -2.81 12.22 1.27
CA LEU A 62 -3.73 12.28 0.13
C LEU A 62 -4.03 13.72 -0.31
N ARG A 63 -4.79 14.38 0.54
CA ARG A 63 -5.33 15.72 0.32
C ARG A 63 -4.25 16.79 0.24
N GLN A 64 -3.19 16.68 1.05
CA GLN A 64 -2.08 17.64 1.02
C GLN A 64 -1.33 17.60 -0.32
N ASN A 65 -1.05 16.39 -0.82
CA ASN A 65 -0.42 16.22 -2.13
C ASN A 65 -1.31 16.78 -3.25
N LEU A 66 -2.61 16.51 -3.22
CA LEU A 66 -3.56 17.07 -4.20
C LEU A 66 -3.60 18.60 -4.15
N ALA A 67 -3.59 19.21 -2.96
CA ALA A 67 -3.55 20.66 -2.81
C ALA A 67 -2.26 21.26 -3.39
N ALA A 68 -1.11 20.63 -3.14
CA ALA A 68 0.18 21.07 -3.67
C ALA A 68 0.24 20.96 -5.21
N VAL A 69 -0.32 19.88 -5.78
CA VAL A 69 -0.43 19.70 -7.23
C VAL A 69 -1.32 20.78 -7.84
N SER A 70 -2.46 21.10 -7.23
CA SER A 70 -3.35 22.18 -7.68
C SER A 70 -2.62 23.52 -7.73
N SER A 71 -1.95 23.90 -6.64
CA SER A 71 -1.21 25.16 -6.57
C SER A 71 -0.09 25.24 -7.63
N SER A 72 0.58 24.11 -7.89
CA SER A 72 1.59 24.03 -8.95
C SER A 72 0.96 24.26 -10.33
N MET A 73 -0.22 23.71 -10.59
CA MET A 73 -0.97 23.93 -11.83
C MET A 73 -1.37 25.39 -12.01
N ASP A 74 -1.91 26.05 -10.98
CA ASP A 74 -2.21 27.49 -11.02
C ASP A 74 -0.96 28.32 -11.34
N GLY A 75 0.17 28.00 -10.69
CA GLY A 75 1.44 28.67 -10.95
C GLY A 75 1.94 28.49 -12.39
N LEU A 76 1.78 27.29 -12.96
CA LEU A 76 2.10 27.03 -14.36
C LEU A 76 1.18 27.80 -15.31
N GLN A 77 -0.12 27.84 -15.03
CA GLN A 77 -1.08 28.62 -15.83
C GLN A 77 -0.70 30.10 -15.88
N GLN A 78 -0.33 30.69 -14.74
CA GLN A 78 0.14 32.08 -14.69
C GLN A 78 1.42 32.31 -15.49
N LYS A 79 2.39 31.39 -15.39
CA LYS A 79 3.64 31.47 -16.16
C LYS A 79 3.39 31.37 -17.66
N VAL A 80 2.48 30.49 -18.10
CA VAL A 80 2.11 30.32 -19.51
C VAL A 80 1.45 31.59 -20.04
N ILE A 81 0.45 32.15 -19.33
CA ILE A 81 -0.23 33.39 -19.73
C ILE A 81 0.78 34.54 -19.86
N SER A 82 1.67 34.69 -18.87
CA SER A 82 2.70 35.72 -18.88
C SER A 82 3.67 35.56 -20.05
N ALA A 83 4.09 34.33 -20.35
CA ALA A 83 4.97 34.03 -21.47
C ALA A 83 4.32 34.22 -22.85
N ILE A 84 2.99 34.09 -22.96
CA ILE A 84 2.24 34.41 -24.18
C ILE A 84 2.18 35.93 -24.36
N GLN A 85 1.88 36.67 -23.29
CA GLN A 85 1.77 38.14 -23.33
C GLN A 85 3.09 38.81 -23.75
N LEU A 86 4.23 38.29 -23.28
CA LEU A 86 5.56 38.79 -23.67
C LEU A 86 5.95 38.49 -25.12
N ARG A 87 5.37 37.45 -25.75
CA ARG A 87 5.61 37.12 -27.17
C ARG A 87 4.70 37.87 -28.15
N GLY A 88 3.54 38.37 -27.70
CA GLY A 88 2.62 39.16 -28.53
C GLY A 88 3.02 40.62 -28.73
N GLY A 89 4.02 41.13 -28.02
CA GLY A 89 4.43 42.55 -28.03
C GLY A 89 5.61 42.92 -28.94
N HIS A 90 6.22 41.96 -29.66
CA HIS A 90 7.38 42.21 -30.52
C HIS A 90 7.00 42.18 -32.01
N GLY A 91 6.01 43.00 -32.36
CA GLY A 91 5.45 43.09 -33.70
C GLY A 91 4.95 44.48 -34.03
N GLN A 92 5.80 45.50 -33.84
CA GLN A 92 5.78 46.79 -34.56
C GLN A 92 7.22 47.29 -34.69
#